data_AF-A0A955HYZ5-F1
#
_entry.id   AF-A0A955HYZ5-F1
#
_cell.length_a   1.000
_cell.length_b   1.000
_cell.length_c   1.000
_cell.angle_alpha   90.00
_cell.angle_beta   90.00
_cell.angle_gamma   90.00
#
_symmetry.space_group_name_H-M   'P 1'
#
loop_
_entity.id
_entity.type
_entity.pdbx_description
1 polymer ?
#
loop_
_entity_poly.entity_id
_entity_poly.type
_entity_poly.pdbx_seq_one_letter_code
_entity_poly.pdbx_strand_id
1 'polypeptide(L)'
;DATRIPSEVLGTTLAEWEDERWLDASRYELFSEVIEDRLDLAVTKACDAIEFDNVDAFEQSTGFVISEEDQLQYNRWLARETHVRGLGVGLKNNLSQVPELVSDFDFAVNEQCFEYEECDVLQLFIQQDKAVLGVEYNLDSSEFCEEAQEQRLSWLRMSLELDGGREACDDE
;
A
#
# COMPACT_ATOMS: atom_id res chain seq x y z
N ASP A 1 4.08 -0.73 -19.95
CA ASP A 1 5.08 0.34 -19.76
C ASP A 1 6.40 -0.18 -19.17
N ALA A 2 6.44 -1.39 -18.61
CA ALA A 2 7.63 -2.04 -18.01
C ALA A 2 8.96 -1.87 -18.75
N THR A 3 8.99 -1.91 -20.08
CA THR A 3 10.22 -1.74 -20.88
C THR A 3 10.87 -0.35 -20.74
N ARG A 4 10.17 0.62 -20.13
CA ARG A 4 10.68 1.97 -19.85
C ARG A 4 11.41 2.07 -18.52
N ILE A 5 11.27 1.06 -17.65
CA ILE A 5 12.00 1.01 -16.37
C ILE A 5 13.46 0.65 -16.66
N PRO A 6 14.45 1.47 -16.25
CA PRO A 6 15.85 1.15 -16.44
C PRO A 6 16.24 -0.14 -15.72
N SER A 7 17.04 -0.99 -16.35
CA SER A 7 17.46 -2.26 -15.72
C SER A 7 18.32 -2.06 -14.46
N GLU A 8 18.89 -0.87 -14.27
CA GLU A 8 19.74 -0.54 -13.11
C GLU A 8 18.96 -0.31 -11.82
N VAL A 9 17.64 -0.11 -11.89
CA VAL A 9 16.76 -0.01 -10.71
C VAL A 9 15.96 -1.29 -10.47
N LEU A 10 16.19 -2.36 -11.27
CA LEU A 10 15.52 -3.65 -11.12
C LEU A 10 16.30 -4.53 -10.13
N GLY A 11 15.65 -4.89 -9.04
CA GLY A 11 16.20 -5.69 -7.96
C GLY A 11 15.98 -7.19 -8.11
N THR A 12 15.98 -7.88 -6.98
CA THR A 12 15.62 -9.29 -6.85
C THR A 12 14.16 -9.53 -7.20
N THR A 13 13.83 -10.80 -7.51
CA THR A 13 12.43 -11.23 -7.67
C THR A 13 11.72 -11.19 -6.31
N LEU A 14 10.44 -10.84 -6.29
CA LEU A 14 9.60 -11.04 -5.11
C LEU A 14 9.40 -12.56 -4.87
N ALA A 15 9.41 -13.00 -3.62
CA ALA A 15 9.52 -14.42 -3.29
C ALA A 15 8.34 -15.27 -3.79
N GLU A 16 7.14 -14.68 -3.84
CA GLU A 16 5.89 -15.35 -4.23
C GLU A 16 5.39 -14.94 -5.62
N TRP A 17 6.04 -13.94 -6.23
CA TRP A 17 5.63 -13.33 -7.49
C TRP A 17 6.78 -13.39 -8.49
N GLU A 18 6.92 -14.51 -9.20
CA GLU A 18 8.09 -14.81 -10.03
C GLU A 18 8.34 -13.81 -11.18
N ASP A 19 7.27 -13.15 -11.62
CA ASP A 19 7.28 -12.15 -12.69
C ASP A 19 7.50 -10.71 -12.18
N GLU A 20 7.61 -10.51 -10.86
CA GLU A 20 7.78 -9.21 -10.22
C GLU A 20 9.20 -9.00 -9.68
N ARG A 21 9.66 -7.76 -9.75
CA ARG A 21 10.96 -7.35 -9.19
C ARG A 21 10.82 -6.08 -8.38
N TRP A 22 11.58 -6.03 -7.29
CA TRP A 22 11.72 -4.81 -6.50
C TRP A 22 12.30 -3.66 -7.33
N LEU A 23 11.80 -2.45 -7.10
CA LEU A 23 12.40 -1.23 -7.63
C LEU A 23 13.27 -0.56 -6.57
N ASP A 24 14.40 0.01 -6.99
CA ASP A 24 15.26 0.81 -6.10
C ASP A 24 14.58 2.15 -5.75
N ALA A 25 13.82 2.16 -4.64
CA ALA A 25 13.14 3.35 -4.16
C ALA A 25 14.10 4.51 -3.81
N SER A 26 15.39 4.26 -3.59
CA SER A 26 16.39 5.33 -3.37
C SER A 26 16.77 6.08 -4.66
N ARG A 27 16.36 5.57 -5.82
CA ARG A 27 16.62 6.13 -7.15
C ARG A 27 15.34 6.28 -7.96
N TYR A 28 14.23 6.58 -7.30
CA TYR A 28 12.90 6.61 -7.92
C TYR A 28 12.77 7.61 -9.06
N GLU A 29 13.60 8.66 -9.10
CA GLU A 29 13.65 9.63 -10.19
C GLU A 29 14.02 9.00 -11.54
N LEU A 30 14.64 7.81 -11.56
CA LEU A 30 14.96 7.10 -12.80
C LEU A 30 13.74 6.42 -13.43
N PHE A 31 12.66 6.25 -12.67
CA PHE A 31 11.42 5.67 -13.15
C PHE A 31 10.17 6.52 -12.84
N SER A 32 10.36 7.74 -12.33
CA SER A 32 9.28 8.64 -11.93
C SER A 32 8.32 8.94 -13.08
N GLU A 33 8.85 9.17 -14.29
CA GLU A 33 8.01 9.43 -15.49
C GLU A 33 7.03 8.28 -15.77
N VAL A 34 7.40 7.03 -15.47
CA VAL A 34 6.48 5.89 -15.66
C VAL A 34 5.36 5.91 -14.64
N ILE A 35 5.67 6.27 -13.39
CA ILE A 35 4.67 6.38 -12.32
C ILE A 35 3.75 7.58 -12.56
N GLU A 36 4.30 8.72 -12.98
CA GLU A 36 3.53 9.91 -13.39
C GLU A 36 2.55 9.59 -14.51
N ASP A 37 2.98 8.86 -15.55
CA ASP A 37 2.10 8.43 -16.64
C ASP A 37 0.99 7.47 -16.17
N ARG A 38 1.28 6.62 -15.17
CA ARG A 38 0.27 5.74 -14.55
C ARG A 38 -0.78 6.56 -13.78
N LEU A 39 -0.35 7.60 -13.08
CA LEU A 39 -1.26 8.53 -12.40
C LEU A 39 -2.10 9.31 -13.41
N ASP A 40 -1.53 9.80 -14.51
CA ASP A 40 -2.26 10.48 -15.59
C ASP A 40 -3.29 9.55 -16.25
N LEU A 41 -2.95 8.27 -16.40
CA LEU A 41 -3.87 7.25 -16.85
C LEU A 41 -5.03 7.05 -15.85
N ALA A 42 -4.75 7.06 -14.55
CA ALA A 42 -5.78 6.94 -13.53
C ALA A 42 -6.77 8.12 -13.57
N VAL A 43 -6.28 9.35 -13.74
CA VAL A 43 -7.13 10.53 -13.98
C VAL A 43 -8.00 10.33 -15.22
N THR A 44 -7.40 9.87 -16.32
CA THR A 44 -8.13 9.62 -17.57
C THR A 44 -9.20 8.54 -17.43
N LYS A 45 -8.98 7.57 -16.54
CA LYS A 45 -9.95 6.52 -16.18
C LYS A 45 -10.97 6.95 -15.13
N ALA A 46 -10.91 8.20 -14.65
CA ALA A 46 -11.75 8.74 -13.61
C ALA A 46 -11.68 7.93 -12.29
N CYS A 47 -10.49 7.45 -11.94
CA CYS A 47 -10.25 6.92 -10.60
C CYS A 47 -10.44 8.04 -9.56
N ASP A 48 -10.96 7.70 -8.39
CA ASP A 48 -11.07 8.64 -7.26
C ASP A 48 -9.78 8.68 -6.42
N ALA A 49 -9.09 7.54 -6.33
CA ALA A 49 -7.89 7.37 -5.54
C ALA A 49 -6.96 6.29 -6.11
N ILE A 50 -5.72 6.27 -5.60
CA ILE A 50 -4.68 5.31 -5.93
C ILE A 50 -4.15 4.67 -4.66
N GLU A 51 -3.94 3.36 -4.72
CA GLU A 51 -3.13 2.63 -3.75
C GLU A 51 -1.88 2.15 -4.48
N PHE A 52 -0.71 2.41 -3.88
CA PHE A 52 0.57 1.97 -4.42
C PHE A 52 1.06 0.77 -3.63
N ASP A 53 1.15 -0.37 -4.29
CA ASP A 53 1.64 -1.59 -3.67
C ASP A 53 3.18 -1.58 -3.57
N ASN A 54 3.73 -2.42 -2.70
CA ASN A 54 5.18 -2.61 -2.52
C ASN A 54 5.94 -1.33 -2.12
N VAL A 55 5.33 -0.49 -1.26
CA VAL A 55 5.89 0.78 -0.74
C VAL A 55 6.59 0.64 0.61
N ASP A 56 7.08 -0.56 0.91
CA ASP A 56 7.79 -1.01 2.12
C ASP A 56 9.16 -1.63 1.78
N ALA A 57 9.69 -1.35 0.58
CA ALA A 57 10.86 -2.01 0.01
C ALA A 57 12.14 -1.94 0.89
N PHE A 58 12.28 -0.96 1.78
CA PHE A 58 13.41 -0.89 2.73
C PHE A 58 13.42 -2.02 3.77
N GLU A 59 12.28 -2.66 4.03
CA GLU A 59 12.17 -3.81 4.94
C GLU A 59 12.42 -5.14 4.21
N GLN A 60 12.61 -5.08 2.89
CA GLN A 60 12.58 -6.24 2.00
C GLN A 60 13.97 -6.58 1.44
N SER A 61 14.14 -7.83 1.02
CA SER A 61 15.38 -8.29 0.38
C SER A 61 15.44 -7.92 -1.10
N THR A 62 15.54 -6.62 -1.40
CA THR A 62 15.44 -6.04 -2.76
C THR A 62 16.67 -6.22 -3.64
N GLY A 63 17.82 -6.54 -3.05
CA GLY A 63 19.12 -6.48 -3.72
C GLY A 63 19.75 -5.08 -3.75
N PHE A 64 19.07 -4.08 -3.18
CA PHE A 64 19.57 -2.73 -2.97
C PHE A 64 19.71 -2.43 -1.48
N VAL A 65 20.41 -1.34 -1.15
CA VAL A 65 20.43 -0.77 0.20
C VAL A 65 19.52 0.44 0.16
N ILE A 66 18.28 0.26 0.60
CA ILE A 66 17.27 1.31 0.71
C ILE A 66 17.14 1.63 2.19
N SER A 67 17.37 2.89 2.59
CA SER A 67 17.16 3.30 3.97
C SER A 67 15.70 3.64 4.25
N GLU A 68 15.32 3.68 5.54
CA GLU A 68 14.02 4.21 5.97
C GLU A 68 13.73 5.60 5.37
N GLU A 69 14.73 6.49 5.37
CA GLU A 69 14.59 7.84 4.83
C GLU A 69 14.40 7.84 3.30
N ASP A 70 15.08 6.95 2.57
CA ASP A 70 14.87 6.81 1.12
C ASP A 70 13.42 6.40 0.83
N GLN A 71 12.89 5.43 1.59
CA GLN A 71 11.49 5.02 1.45
C GLN A 71 10.52 6.17 1.80
N LEU A 72 10.77 6.92 2.88
CA LEU A 72 9.94 8.07 3.26
C LEU A 72 9.91 9.12 2.14
N GLN A 73 11.06 9.41 1.53
CA GLN A 73 11.15 10.37 0.43
C GLN A 73 10.35 9.90 -0.78
N TYR A 74 10.47 8.62 -1.15
CA TYR A 74 9.70 8.05 -2.25
C TYR A 74 8.19 8.06 -1.96
N ASN A 75 7.76 7.62 -0.77
CA ASN A 75 6.35 7.56 -0.41
C ASN A 75 5.70 8.95 -0.33
N ARG A 76 6.42 9.96 0.20
CA ARG A 76 5.96 11.36 0.17
C ARG A 76 5.88 11.92 -1.24
N TRP A 77 6.82 11.53 -2.11
CA TRP A 77 6.76 11.90 -3.52
C TRP A 77 5.51 11.31 -4.20
N LEU A 78 5.22 10.02 -3.99
CA LEU A 78 4.01 9.37 -4.51
C LEU A 78 2.73 10.09 -4.07
N ALA A 79 2.60 10.37 -2.77
CA ALA A 79 1.45 11.06 -2.21
C ALA A 79 1.27 12.45 -2.85
N ARG A 80 2.36 13.23 -2.91
CA ARG A 80 2.35 14.57 -3.52
C ARG A 80 1.95 14.53 -4.99
N GLU A 81 2.53 13.64 -5.79
CA GLU A 81 2.22 13.54 -7.22
C GLU A 81 0.77 13.10 -7.48
N THR A 82 0.22 12.29 -6.58
CA THR A 82 -1.18 11.87 -6.62
C THR A 82 -2.11 13.05 -6.30
N HIS A 83 -1.81 13.82 -5.25
CA HIS A 83 -2.57 15.00 -4.86
C HIS A 83 -2.55 16.13 -5.89
N VAL A 84 -1.41 16.36 -6.56
CA VAL A 84 -1.30 17.36 -7.65
C VAL A 84 -2.31 17.07 -8.78
N ARG A 85 -2.68 15.80 -8.96
CA ARG A 85 -3.64 15.33 -9.95
C ARG A 85 -5.09 15.28 -9.44
N GLY A 86 -5.32 15.68 -8.18
CA GLY A 86 -6.64 15.71 -7.56
C GLY A 86 -7.20 14.34 -7.18
N LEU A 87 -6.32 13.33 -7.08
CA LEU A 87 -6.66 11.98 -6.65
C LEU A 87 -6.38 11.81 -5.15
N GLY A 88 -7.14 10.95 -4.47
CA GLY A 88 -6.77 10.47 -3.14
C GLY A 88 -5.65 9.42 -3.19
N VAL A 89 -4.96 9.18 -2.08
CA VAL A 89 -3.87 8.19 -2.01
C VAL A 89 -3.92 7.33 -0.74
N GLY A 90 -3.79 6.02 -0.90
CA GLY A 90 -3.74 5.02 0.16
C GLY A 90 -2.33 4.56 0.45
N LEU A 91 -1.94 4.49 1.74
CA LEU A 91 -0.69 3.85 2.17
C LEU A 91 -0.93 2.35 2.32
N LYS A 92 -0.22 1.54 1.53
CA LYS A 92 -0.28 0.09 1.61
C LYS A 92 0.73 -0.45 2.62
N ASN A 93 0.28 -1.24 3.58
CA ASN A 93 1.14 -1.90 4.58
C ASN A 93 2.11 -0.89 5.23
N ASN A 94 3.43 -1.09 5.10
CA ASN A 94 4.50 -0.20 5.60
C ASN A 94 4.21 0.37 7.00
N LEU A 95 3.87 -0.53 7.92
CA LEU A 95 3.33 -0.19 9.23
C LEU A 95 4.33 0.58 10.09
N SER A 96 5.63 0.31 9.93
CA SER A 96 6.71 0.95 10.68
C SER A 96 6.89 2.43 10.36
N GLN A 97 6.44 2.90 9.18
CA GLN A 97 6.52 4.30 8.75
C GLN A 97 5.18 5.05 8.81
N VAL A 98 4.12 4.41 9.31
CA VAL A 98 2.81 5.06 9.49
C VAL A 98 2.91 6.37 10.31
N PRO A 99 3.64 6.44 11.45
CA PRO A 99 3.73 7.70 12.22
C PRO A 99 4.27 8.89 11.41
N GLU A 100 5.16 8.65 10.46
CA GLU A 100 5.81 9.64 9.61
C GLU A 100 5.02 9.99 8.35
N LEU A 101 4.18 9.06 7.88
CA LEU A 101 3.44 9.15 6.60
C LEU A 101 1.95 9.41 6.76
N VAL A 102 1.37 9.19 7.93
CA VAL A 102 -0.09 9.29 8.15
C VAL A 102 -0.65 10.66 7.76
N SER A 103 0.12 11.74 7.86
CA SER A 103 -0.33 13.07 7.42
C SER A 103 -0.31 13.27 5.90
N ASP A 104 0.52 12.51 5.18
CA ASP A 104 0.74 12.63 3.75
C ASP A 104 -0.29 11.81 2.93
N PHE A 105 -0.88 10.75 3.51
CA PHE A 105 -1.83 9.85 2.85
C PHE A 105 -3.28 10.10 3.30
N ASP A 106 -4.26 9.74 2.48
CA ASP A 106 -5.70 10.00 2.73
C ASP A 106 -6.41 8.83 3.43
N PHE A 107 -5.89 7.62 3.27
CA PHE A 107 -6.35 6.40 3.92
C PHE A 107 -5.21 5.37 3.98
N ALA A 108 -5.45 4.26 4.70
CA ALA A 108 -4.56 3.11 4.69
C ALA A 108 -5.23 1.90 4.03
N VAL A 109 -4.42 1.07 3.40
CA VAL A 109 -4.77 -0.27 2.94
C VAL A 109 -3.81 -1.25 3.62
N ASN A 110 -4.31 -2.26 4.30
CA ASN A 110 -3.45 -3.24 4.96
C ASN A 110 -3.94 -4.68 4.72
N GLU A 111 -2.98 -5.58 4.65
CA GLU A 111 -3.20 -7.01 4.59
C GLU A 111 -2.82 -7.62 5.94
N GLN A 112 -3.73 -8.44 6.47
CA GLN A 112 -3.44 -9.42 7.52
C GLN A 112 -3.00 -8.86 8.88
N CYS A 113 -3.31 -7.61 9.23
CA CYS A 113 -2.88 -7.11 10.55
C CYS A 113 -3.48 -7.89 11.73
N PHE A 114 -4.64 -8.55 11.57
CA PHE A 114 -5.19 -9.39 12.64
C PHE A 114 -4.44 -10.71 12.74
N GLU A 115 -4.10 -11.33 11.61
CA GLU A 115 -3.29 -12.56 11.59
C GLU A 115 -1.90 -12.34 12.20
N TYR A 116 -1.32 -11.15 12.02
CA TYR A 116 0.01 -10.80 12.53
C TYR A 116 0.00 -9.96 13.82
N GLU A 117 -1.16 -9.70 14.42
CA GLU A 117 -1.32 -8.89 15.64
C GLU A 117 -0.66 -7.49 15.56
N GLU A 118 -0.82 -6.80 14.42
CA GLU A 118 -0.12 -5.55 14.10
C GLU A 118 -1.04 -4.36 13.76
N CYS A 119 -2.36 -4.47 14.03
CA CYS A 119 -3.33 -3.44 13.67
C CYS A 119 -3.18 -2.12 14.45
N ASP A 120 -2.56 -2.14 15.63
CA ASP A 120 -2.54 -1.00 16.57
C ASP A 120 -2.06 0.31 15.94
N VAL A 121 -1.05 0.27 15.07
CA VAL A 121 -0.48 1.48 14.46
C VAL A 121 -1.42 2.14 13.46
N LEU A 122 -2.33 1.38 12.85
CA LEU A 122 -3.32 1.89 11.91
C LEU A 122 -4.34 2.82 12.59
N GLN A 123 -4.47 2.75 13.92
CA GLN A 123 -5.28 3.70 14.68
C GLN A 123 -4.85 5.17 14.50
N LEU A 124 -3.62 5.43 14.07
CA LEU A 124 -3.16 6.79 13.75
C LEU A 124 -3.94 7.41 12.58
N PHE A 125 -4.37 6.61 11.60
CA PHE A 125 -5.26 7.07 10.52
C PHE A 125 -6.66 7.37 11.06
N ILE A 126 -7.20 6.44 11.85
CA ILE A 126 -8.52 6.55 12.47
C ILE A 126 -8.62 7.77 13.41
N GLN A 127 -7.54 8.12 14.12
CA GLN A 127 -7.45 9.33 14.96
C GLN A 127 -7.43 10.63 14.16
N GLN A 128 -7.13 10.57 12.86
CA GLN A 128 -7.16 11.69 11.93
C GLN A 128 -8.41 11.68 11.03
N ASP A 129 -9.43 10.90 11.41
CA ASP A 129 -10.68 10.71 10.65
C ASP A 129 -10.44 10.18 9.23
N LYS A 130 -9.39 9.37 9.05
CA LYS A 130 -9.04 8.71 7.79
C LYS A 130 -9.48 7.25 7.80
N ALA A 131 -9.93 6.77 6.65
CA ALA A 131 -10.32 5.37 6.51
C ALA A 131 -9.12 4.43 6.63
N VAL A 132 -9.37 3.24 7.16
CA VAL A 132 -8.44 2.11 7.09
C VAL A 132 -9.21 0.95 6.49
N LEU A 133 -8.72 0.51 5.34
CA LEU A 133 -9.28 -0.60 4.57
C LEU A 133 -8.33 -1.79 4.71
N GLY A 134 -8.86 -3.00 4.81
CA GLY A 134 -7.96 -4.14 4.80
C GLY A 134 -8.62 -5.47 4.55
N VAL A 135 -7.79 -6.50 4.57
CA VAL A 135 -8.16 -7.84 4.15
C VAL A 135 -7.43 -8.91 4.95
N GLU A 136 -8.16 -9.95 5.36
CA GLU A 136 -7.62 -11.22 5.83
C GLU A 136 -7.76 -12.29 4.75
N TYR A 137 -6.75 -13.17 4.65
CA TYR A 137 -6.74 -14.27 3.69
C TYR A 137 -6.91 -15.65 4.35
N ASN A 138 -6.41 -15.83 5.57
CA ASN A 138 -6.38 -17.14 6.24
C ASN A 138 -7.34 -17.26 7.42
N LEU A 139 -7.73 -16.13 8.03
CA LEU A 139 -8.66 -16.11 9.15
C LEU A 139 -10.11 -16.22 8.66
N ASP A 140 -10.97 -16.82 9.48
CA ASP A 140 -12.43 -16.74 9.33
C ASP A 140 -12.93 -15.38 9.85
N SER A 141 -13.98 -14.81 9.24
CA SER A 141 -14.53 -13.49 9.62
C SER A 141 -14.88 -13.38 11.11
N SER A 142 -15.37 -14.46 11.72
CA SER A 142 -15.67 -14.52 13.15
C SER A 142 -14.47 -14.32 14.08
N GLU A 143 -13.24 -14.45 13.57
CA GLU A 143 -12.01 -14.30 14.34
C GLU A 143 -11.56 -12.84 14.47
N PHE A 144 -11.94 -11.96 13.52
CA PHE A 144 -11.44 -10.59 13.48
C PHE A 144 -12.53 -9.52 13.36
N CYS A 145 -13.75 -9.84 12.92
CA CYS A 145 -14.73 -8.81 12.57
C CYS A 145 -15.24 -8.00 13.78
N GLU A 146 -15.41 -8.62 14.95
CA GLU A 146 -15.80 -7.89 16.18
C GLU A 146 -14.74 -6.82 16.51
N GLU A 147 -13.46 -7.20 16.51
CA GLU A 147 -12.37 -6.30 16.82
C GLU A 147 -12.19 -5.21 15.73
N ALA A 148 -12.29 -5.57 14.45
CA ALA A 148 -12.25 -4.60 13.36
C ALA A 148 -13.32 -3.51 13.49
N GLN A 149 -14.56 -3.90 13.82
CA GLN A 149 -15.66 -2.96 14.04
C GLN A 149 -15.41 -2.06 15.26
N GLU A 150 -14.93 -2.62 16.39
CA GLU A 150 -14.56 -1.85 17.58
C GLU A 150 -13.46 -0.83 17.29
N GLN A 151 -12.50 -1.21 16.45
CA GLN A 151 -11.38 -0.38 16.00
C GLN A 151 -11.74 0.58 14.86
N ARG A 152 -12.98 0.55 14.35
CA ARG A 152 -13.47 1.35 13.20
C ARG A 152 -12.72 1.07 11.90
N LEU A 153 -12.23 -0.15 11.71
CA LEU A 153 -11.56 -0.60 10.49
C LEU A 153 -12.60 -1.22 9.54
N SER A 154 -12.45 -0.97 8.23
CA SER A 154 -13.29 -1.61 7.21
C SER A 154 -12.55 -2.82 6.65
N TRP A 155 -12.94 -4.02 7.10
CA TRP A 155 -12.21 -5.25 6.82
C TRP A 155 -13.01 -6.25 5.98
N LEU A 156 -12.28 -6.97 5.14
CA LEU A 156 -12.78 -8.04 4.28
C LEU A 156 -12.07 -9.36 4.60
N ARG A 157 -12.73 -10.46 4.32
CA ARG A 157 -12.08 -11.75 4.06
C ARG A 157 -12.16 -12.05 2.57
N MET A 158 -11.02 -12.42 1.97
CA MET A 158 -10.90 -12.70 0.53
C MET A 158 -9.94 -13.88 0.27
N SER A 159 -9.93 -14.38 -0.97
CA SER A 159 -8.83 -15.24 -1.45
C SER A 159 -7.58 -14.40 -1.73
N LEU A 160 -6.40 -14.99 -1.56
CA LEU A 160 -5.11 -14.35 -1.86
C LEU A 160 -5.00 -13.91 -3.35
N GLU A 161 -5.65 -14.65 -4.25
CA GLU A 161 -5.67 -14.34 -5.69
C GLU A 161 -6.51 -13.09 -6.04
N LEU A 162 -7.29 -12.56 -5.08
CA LEU A 162 -8.19 -11.41 -5.26
C LEU A 162 -9.14 -11.56 -6.47
N ASP A 163 -9.53 -12.79 -6.78
CA ASP A 163 -10.27 -13.16 -8.00
C ASP A 163 -11.80 -13.12 -7.84
N GLY A 164 -12.27 -12.69 -6.67
CA GLY A 164 -13.67 -12.51 -6.33
C GLY A 164 -14.10 -13.34 -5.13
N GLY A 165 -15.33 -13.11 -4.66
CA GLY A 165 -15.75 -13.56 -3.34
C GLY A 165 -15.20 -12.61 -2.28
N ARG A 166 -16.10 -11.93 -1.57
CA ARG A 166 -15.74 -11.09 -0.43
C ARG A 166 -16.76 -11.33 0.67
N GLU A 167 -16.26 -11.45 1.89
CA GLU A 167 -17.06 -11.45 3.10
C GLU A 167 -16.67 -10.18 3.87
N ALA A 168 -17.56 -9.20 3.93
CA ALA A 168 -17.30 -7.96 4.66
C ALA A 168 -17.81 -8.10 6.10
N CYS A 169 -17.08 -7.52 7.07
CA CYS A 169 -17.55 -7.51 8.46
C CYS A 169 -18.88 -6.76 8.64
N ASP A 170 -19.21 -5.82 7.76
CA ASP A 170 -20.48 -5.08 7.81
C ASP A 170 -21.69 -5.88 7.27
N ASP A 171 -21.44 -7.05 6.67
CA ASP A 171 -22.49 -7.94 6.14
C ASP A 171 -22.98 -8.98 7.19
N GLU A 172 -22.36 -9.06 8.37
CA GLU A 172 -22.73 -9.94 9.50
C GLU A 172 -23.60 -9.26 10.56
#